data_AF-A0A453MYJ3-F1
#
_entry.id   AF-A0A453MYJ3-F1
#
_cell.length_a   1.000
_cell.length_b   1.000
_cell.length_c   1.000
_cell.angle_alpha   90.00
_cell.angle_beta   90.00
_cell.angle_gamma   90.00
#
_symmetry.space_group_name_H-M   'P 1'
#
loop_
_entity.id
_entity.type
_entity.pdbx_description
1 polymer ?
#
loop_
_entity_poly.entity_id
_entity_poly.type
_entity_poly.pdbx_seq_one_letter_code
_entity_poly.pdbx_strand_id
1 'polypeptide(L)' 'MVFSKVEVNLRRLLEAAPRQQNQAKLVHYITTARELLEQLGAEITPEGISSLQAALCV' A
#
# COMPACT_ATOMS: atom_id res chain seq x y z
N MET A 1 16.80 0.42 8.11
CA MET A 1 15.67 1.21 7.59
C MET A 1 14.55 1.12 8.61
N VAL A 2 14.04 2.25 9.10
CA VAL A 2 12.85 2.29 9.97
C VAL A 2 11.66 2.51 9.04
N PHE A 3 10.75 1.53 8.95
CA PHE A 3 9.55 1.64 8.12
C PHE A 3 8.46 2.42 8.86
N SER A 4 7.69 3.22 8.12
CA SER A 4 6.52 3.91 8.65
C SER A 4 5.45 2.90 9.08
N LYS A 5 4.56 3.31 9.98
CA LYS A 5 3.45 2.46 10.43
C LYS A 5 2.57 2.03 9.24
N VAL A 6 2.38 2.90 8.26
CA VAL A 6 1.58 2.64 7.05
C VAL A 6 2.28 1.62 6.16
N GLU A 7 3.59 1.72 5.96
CA GLU A 7 4.37 0.72 5.21
C GLU A 7 4.29 -0.67 5.84
N VAL A 8 4.46 -0.74 7.16
CA VAL A 8 4.40 -2.02 7.90
C VAL A 8 3.00 -2.63 7.80
N ASN A 9 1.95 -1.80 7.88
CA ASN A 9 0.57 -2.27 7.74
C ASN A 9 0.27 -2.77 6.32
N LEU A 10 0.75 -2.06 5.28
CA LEU A 10 0.56 -2.47 3.89
C LEU A 10 1.26 -3.80 3.61
N ARG A 11 2.49 -3.99 4.09
CA ARG A 11 3.21 -5.27 3.95
C ARG A 11 2.45 -6.45 4.56
N ARG A 12 1.97 -6.30 5.80
CA ARG A 12 1.17 -7.34 6.47
C ARG A 12 -0.13 -7.65 5.72
N LEU A 13 -0.76 -6.61 5.19
CA LEU A 13 -1.99 -6.75 4.42
C LEU A 13 -1.76 -7.56 3.13
N LEU A 14 -0.69 -7.25 2.39
CA LEU A 14 -0.32 -7.96 1.17
C LEU A 14 0.15 -9.40 1.43
N GLU A 15 0.79 -9.69 2.57
CA GLU A 15 1.14 -11.06 2.97
C GLU A 15 -0.09 -11.90 3.33
N ALA A 16 -1.12 -11.28 3.92
CA ALA A 16 -2.33 -11.98 4.34
C ALA A 16 -3.35 -12.18 3.22
N ALA A 17 -3.40 -11.27 2.23
CA ALA A 17 -4.41 -11.29 1.17
C ALA A 17 -4.47 -12.58 0.34
N PRO A 18 -3.34 -13.17 -0.14
CA PRO A 18 -3.34 -14.39 -0.95
C PRO A 18 -3.82 -15.63 -0.18
N ARG A 19 -3.83 -15.57 1.16
CA ARG A 19 -4.30 -16.68 2.02
C ARG A 19 -5.81 -16.63 2.25
N GLN A 20 -6.51 -15.58 1.79
CA GLN A 20 -7.96 -15.48 1.92
C GLN A 20 -8.71 -16.06 0.73
N GLN A 21 -9.76 -16.83 1.03
CA GLN A 21 -10.68 -17.40 0.05
C GLN A 21 -12.06 -16.72 0.07
N ASN A 22 -12.33 -15.87 1.06
CA ASN A 22 -13.60 -15.16 1.18
C ASN A 22 -13.61 -13.91 0.29
N GLN A 23 -14.51 -13.88 -0.70
CA GLN A 23 -14.61 -12.76 -1.64
C GLN A 23 -14.88 -11.41 -0.97
N ALA A 24 -15.75 -11.35 0.05
CA ALA A 24 -16.01 -10.11 0.77
C ALA A 24 -14.76 -9.60 1.50
N LYS A 25 -13.94 -10.52 2.04
CA LYS A 25 -12.63 -10.15 2.59
C LYS A 25 -11.70 -9.65 1.49
N LEU A 26 -11.62 -10.32 0.34
CA LEU A 26 -10.77 -9.88 -0.78
C LEU A 26 -11.12 -8.46 -1.25
N VAL A 27 -12.41 -8.13 -1.33
CA VAL A 27 -12.85 -6.75 -1.62
C VAL A 27 -12.35 -5.78 -0.55
N HIS A 28 -12.50 -6.12 0.73
CA HIS A 28 -11.97 -5.31 1.83
C HIS A 28 -10.45 -5.15 1.75
N TYR A 29 -9.69 -6.21 1.44
CA TYR A 29 -8.24 -6.15 1.27
C TYR A 29 -7.85 -5.16 0.16
N ILE A 30 -8.56 -5.16 -0.97
CA ILE A 30 -8.32 -4.22 -2.08
C ILE A 30 -8.61 -2.77 -1.65
N THR A 31 -9.75 -2.54 -0.97
CA THR A 31 -10.11 -1.20 -0.48
C THR A 31 -9.08 -0.67 0.50
N THR A 32 -8.71 -1.45 1.51
CA THR A 32 -7.73 -1.06 2.53
C THR A 32 -6.33 -0.87 1.94
N ALA A 33 -5.93 -1.67 0.94
CA ALA A 33 -4.66 -1.48 0.24
C ALA A 33 -4.60 -0.11 -0.47
N ARG A 34 -5.70 0.32 -1.11
CA ARG A 34 -5.80 1.62 -1.76
C ARG A 34 -5.63 2.78 -0.76
N GLU A 35 -6.32 2.71 0.36
CA GLU A 35 -6.23 3.74 1.43
C GLU A 35 -4.82 3.84 2.02
N LEU A 36 -4.14 2.71 2.25
CA LEU A 36 -2.77 2.70 2.74
C LEU A 36 -1.77 3.28 1.72
N LEU A 37 -2.01 3.05 0.42
CA LEU A 37 -1.20 3.65 -0.66
C LEU A 37 -1.41 5.17 -0.75
N GLU A 38 -2.64 5.64 -0.60
CA GLU A 38 -2.94 7.08 -0.54
C GLU A 38 -2.27 7.74 0.68
N GLN A 39 -2.31 7.08 1.84
CA GLN A 39 -1.61 7.56 3.04
C GLN A 39 -0.09 7.56 2.86
N LEU A 40 0.49 6.53 2.23
CA LEU A 40 1.92 6.53 1.90
C LEU A 40 2.27 7.68 0.96
N GLY A 41 1.46 7.92 -0.09
CA GLY A 41 1.64 9.05 -0.98
C GLY A 41 1.54 10.41 -0.29
N ALA A 42 0.79 10.50 0.81
CA ALA A 42 0.68 11.70 1.64
C ALA A 42 1.81 11.84 2.68
N GLU A 43 2.31 10.72 3.23
CA GLU A 43 3.49 10.69 4.12
C GLU A 43 4.77 11.05 3.36
N ILE A 44 4.83 10.72 2.08
CA ILE A 44 5.94 11.03 1.19
C ILE A 44 5.68 12.43 0.60
N THR A 45 6.36 13.47 1.12
CA THR A 45 6.36 14.84 0.57
C THR A 45 6.76 14.87 -0.92
N PRO A 46 6.58 16.00 -1.65
CA PRO A 46 6.63 16.05 -3.13
C PRO A 46 7.88 15.44 -3.77
N GLU A 47 8.98 15.35 -3.03
CA GLU A 47 10.22 14.72 -3.49
C GLU A 47 10.08 13.22 -3.79
N GLY A 48 9.20 12.48 -3.11
CA GLY A 48 9.07 11.03 -3.31
C GLY A 48 7.88 10.58 -4.18
N ILE A 49 6.92 11.45 -4.49
CA ILE A 49 5.96 11.20 -5.57
C ILE A 49 6.70 11.18 -6.92
N SER A 50 7.73 12.02 -7.07
CA SER A 50 8.57 12.06 -8.28
C SER A 50 9.32 10.74 -8.54
N SER A 51 9.69 9.98 -7.50
CA SER A 51 10.37 8.69 -7.66
C SER A 51 9.40 7.53 -7.90
N LEU A 52 8.19 7.59 -7.33
CA LEU A 52 7.10 6.65 -7.66
C LEU A 52 6.60 6.85 -9.10
N GLN A 53 6.44 8.09 -9.56
CA GLN A 53 6.15 8.37 -10.99
C GLN A 53 7.26 7.89 -11.91
N ALA A 54 8.54 8.08 -11.54
CA ALA A 54 9.66 7.56 -12.32
C ALA A 54 9.72 6.03 -12.36
N ALA A 55 9.25 5.34 -11.31
CA ALA A 55 9.21 3.88 -11.26
C ALA A 55 7.96 3.27 -11.93
N LEU A 56 6.84 4.01 -11.98
CA LEU A 56 5.60 3.58 -12.65
C LEU A 56 5.48 4.03 -14.11
N CYS A 57 6.28 5.00 -14.57
CA CYS A 57 6.42 5.30 -15.99
C CYS A 57 7.38 4.29 -16.66
N VAL A 58 6.80 3.21 -17.19
CA VAL A 58 7.36 2.40 -18.28
C VAL A 58 6.55 2.69 -19.54
#